data_AF-A0A7J4VED8-F1
#
_entry.id   AF-A0A7J4VED8-F1
#
_cell.length_a   1.000
_cell.length_b   1.000
_cell.length_c   1.000
_cell.angle_alpha   90.00
_cell.angle_beta   90.00
_cell.angle_gamma   90.00
#
_symmetry.space_group_name_H-M   'P 1'
#
loop_
_entity.id
_entity.type
_entity.pdbx_description
1 polymer ?
#
loop_
_entity_poly.entity_id
_entity_poly.type
_entity_poly.pdbx_seq_one_letter_code
_entity_poly.pdbx_strand_id
1 'polypeptide(L)'
;MYSLVLAGVVILFGGFMSQTEVNDDFPKVTNKAFKQGEKLTFNVNYGFVTAGIATMQIPKIKKVAGRDTYNVLFEVNSVPSFDPVFKVRDRYESYLDVQGLFPWRFEQHIKEGSFTKDYSAFFDHRSGKAKTSDGDFKMPKYTHDIISAFYYCRTID
;
A
#
# COMPACT_ATOMS: atom_id res chain seq x y z
N MET A 1 -56.32 -36.03 -27.12
CA MET A 1 -56.09 -35.17 -28.31
C MET A 1 -55.84 -33.75 -27.80
N TYR A 2 -54.57 -33.35 -27.84
CA TYR A 2 -53.91 -32.05 -27.62
C TYR A 2 -54.21 -31.15 -26.40
N SER A 3 -53.16 -31.05 -25.58
CA SER A 3 -52.81 -30.07 -24.55
C SER A 3 -52.50 -28.69 -25.15
N LEU A 4 -52.84 -27.61 -24.44
CA LEU A 4 -52.33 -26.25 -24.71
C LEU A 4 -51.98 -25.60 -23.37
N VAL A 5 -50.70 -25.68 -23.02
CA VAL A 5 -50.08 -24.96 -21.90
C VAL A 5 -49.72 -23.55 -22.39
N LEU A 6 -50.17 -22.54 -21.65
CA LEU A 6 -49.86 -21.13 -21.86
C LEU A 6 -48.36 -20.89 -21.59
N ALA A 7 -47.55 -20.69 -22.63
CA ALA A 7 -46.14 -20.34 -22.49
C ALA A 7 -46.00 -18.84 -22.23
N GLY A 8 -45.70 -18.47 -20.98
CA GLY A 8 -45.27 -17.12 -20.62
C GLY A 8 -43.89 -16.82 -21.20
N VAL A 9 -43.76 -15.75 -21.95
CA VAL A 9 -42.47 -15.24 -22.45
C VAL A 9 -41.80 -14.47 -21.31
N VAL A 10 -40.80 -15.08 -20.70
CA VAL A 10 -39.88 -14.39 -19.76
C VAL A 10 -38.72 -13.84 -20.58
N ILE A 11 -38.73 -12.53 -20.85
CA ILE A 11 -37.60 -11.83 -21.46
C ILE A 11 -36.57 -11.59 -20.36
N LEU A 12 -35.56 -12.47 -20.27
CA LEU A 12 -34.39 -12.27 -19.43
C LEU A 12 -33.51 -11.19 -20.08
N PHE A 13 -33.67 -9.94 -19.65
CA PHE A 13 -32.68 -8.89 -19.87
C PHE A 13 -31.45 -9.17 -19.00
N GLY A 14 -30.63 -10.14 -19.43
CA GLY A 14 -29.29 -10.36 -18.90
C GLY A 14 -28.38 -9.23 -19.37
N GLY A 15 -28.38 -8.11 -18.65
CA GLY A 15 -27.39 -7.06 -18.84
C GLY A 15 -26.01 -7.59 -18.48
N PHE A 16 -25.26 -8.04 -19.49
CA PHE A 16 -23.83 -8.26 -19.36
C PHE A 16 -23.17 -6.90 -19.14
N MET A 17 -22.89 -6.56 -17.88
CA MET A 17 -21.99 -5.46 -17.55
C MET A 17 -20.60 -5.85 -18.05
N SER A 18 -20.20 -5.32 -19.21
CA SER A 18 -18.84 -5.45 -19.71
C SER A 18 -17.93 -4.69 -18.74
N GLN A 19 -17.15 -5.41 -17.94
CA GLN A 19 -16.03 -4.83 -17.21
C GLN A 19 -15.04 -4.34 -18.25
N THR A 20 -14.94 -3.03 -18.44
CA THR A 20 -13.88 -2.44 -19.26
C THR A 20 -12.55 -2.76 -18.58
N GLU A 21 -11.81 -3.74 -19.07
CA GLU A 21 -10.44 -3.95 -18.64
C GLU A 21 -9.64 -2.71 -19.04
N VAL A 22 -9.33 -1.87 -18.05
CA VAL A 22 -8.40 -0.77 -18.24
C VAL A 22 -7.04 -1.43 -18.45
N ASN A 23 -6.63 -1.54 -19.71
CA ASN A 23 -5.34 -2.10 -20.08
C ASN A 23 -4.26 -1.05 -19.79
N ASP A 24 -3.87 -0.94 -18.52
CA ASP A 24 -2.83 -0.03 -18.10
C ASP A 24 -1.45 -0.59 -18.46
N ASP A 25 -0.73 0.13 -19.33
CA ASP A 25 0.66 -0.15 -19.65
C ASP A 25 1.60 0.42 -18.57
N PHE A 26 1.65 -0.27 -17.43
CA PHE A 26 2.55 0.06 -16.33
C PHE A 26 3.88 -0.68 -16.43
N PRO A 27 4.97 -0.11 -15.87
CA PRO A 27 6.27 -0.76 -15.84
C PRO A 27 6.18 -2.09 -15.10
N LYS A 28 7.06 -3.01 -15.49
CA LYS A 28 7.23 -4.30 -14.85
C LYS A 28 8.66 -4.38 -14.33
N VAL A 29 8.81 -4.60 -13.04
CA VAL A 29 10.09 -4.72 -12.36
C VAL A 29 10.28 -6.17 -11.96
N THR A 30 11.43 -6.74 -12.28
CA THR A 30 11.76 -8.11 -11.85
C THR A 30 12.11 -8.08 -10.36
N ASN A 31 11.32 -8.75 -9.53
CA ASN A 31 11.58 -8.84 -8.09
C ASN A 31 11.95 -10.27 -7.68
N LYS A 32 13.15 -10.43 -7.09
CA LYS A 32 13.60 -11.66 -6.41
C LYS A 32 14.00 -11.42 -4.95
N ALA A 33 13.89 -10.18 -4.47
CA ALA A 33 14.47 -9.74 -3.21
C ALA A 33 13.53 -9.88 -2.01
N PHE A 34 12.23 -9.88 -2.22
CA PHE A 34 11.21 -9.99 -1.17
C PHE A 34 9.92 -10.59 -1.71
N LYS A 35 9.04 -11.03 -0.80
CA LYS A 35 7.71 -11.56 -1.12
C LYS A 35 6.76 -11.36 0.06
N GLN A 36 5.47 -11.63 -0.17
CA GLN A 36 4.49 -11.73 0.93
C GLN A 36 5.00 -12.68 2.02
N GLY A 37 4.83 -12.27 3.28
CA GLY A 37 5.28 -12.98 4.47
C GLY A 37 6.63 -12.51 5.01
N GLU A 38 7.34 -11.63 4.28
CA GLU A 38 8.60 -11.07 4.79
C GLU A 38 8.38 -10.20 6.04
N LYS A 39 9.34 -10.28 6.97
CA LYS A 39 9.46 -9.40 8.13
C LYS A 39 10.92 -9.10 8.40
N LEU A 40 11.25 -7.82 8.43
CA LEU A 40 12.54 -7.26 8.80
C LEU A 40 12.40 -6.55 10.15
N THR A 41 13.36 -6.74 11.05
CA THR A 41 13.39 -6.09 12.36
C THR A 41 14.73 -5.40 12.55
N PHE A 42 14.70 -4.15 13.00
CA PHE A 42 15.85 -3.28 13.16
C PHE A 42 15.89 -2.69 14.57
N ASN A 43 17.09 -2.57 15.12
CA ASN A 43 17.32 -1.83 16.35
C ASN A 43 17.58 -0.36 16.02
N VAL A 44 16.81 0.54 16.64
CA VAL A 44 17.02 1.98 16.58
C VAL A 44 17.89 2.37 17.77
N ASN A 45 19.16 2.66 17.52
CA ASN A 45 20.13 2.94 18.57
C ASN A 45 20.34 4.45 18.76
N TYR A 46 20.39 4.89 20.02
CA TYR A 46 20.85 6.22 20.43
C TYR A 46 22.15 6.06 21.21
N GLY A 47 23.28 6.36 20.54
CA GLY A 47 24.59 5.99 21.06
C GLY A 47 24.72 4.47 21.21
N PHE A 48 25.11 4.02 22.41
CA PHE A 48 25.28 2.59 22.72
C PHE A 48 24.00 1.91 23.24
N VAL A 49 22.88 2.62 23.32
CA VAL A 49 21.61 2.10 23.86
C VAL A 49 20.58 1.95 22.75
N THR A 50 19.87 0.83 22.72
CA THR A 50 18.70 0.68 21.85
C THR A 50 17.54 1.49 22.40
N ALA A 51 17.14 2.53 21.67
CA ALA A 51 16.03 3.42 22.02
C ALA A 51 14.69 2.89 21.49
N GLY A 52 14.70 2.08 20.43
CA GLY A 52 13.49 1.54 19.82
C GLY A 52 13.72 0.35 18.91
N ILE A 53 12.61 -0.24 18.47
CA ILE A 53 12.55 -1.34 17.51
C ILE A 53 11.71 -0.87 16.33
N ALA A 54 12.27 -1.00 15.13
CA ALA A 54 11.54 -0.80 13.89
C ALA A 54 11.25 -2.16 13.23
N THR A 55 10.04 -2.35 12.73
CA THR A 55 9.64 -3.57 12.00
C THR A 55 9.06 -3.18 10.66
N MET A 56 9.52 -3.83 9.59
CA MET A 56 8.96 -3.70 8.25
C MET A 56 8.47 -5.06 7.79
N GLN A 57 7.21 -5.17 7.37
CA GLN A 57 6.61 -6.47 7.05
C GLN A 57 5.60 -6.41 5.90
N ILE A 58 5.45 -7.53 5.19
CA ILE A 58 4.47 -7.72 4.10
C ILE A 58 3.47 -8.81 4.51
N PRO A 59 2.54 -8.54 5.44
CA PRO A 59 1.61 -9.56 5.94
C PRO A 59 0.70 -10.12 4.84
N LYS A 60 0.30 -9.28 3.86
CA LYS A 60 -0.69 -9.65 2.85
C LYS A 60 -0.56 -8.89 1.55
N ILE A 61 -1.19 -9.43 0.51
CA ILE A 61 -1.51 -8.71 -0.71
C ILE A 61 -2.93 -8.14 -0.58
N LYS A 62 -3.13 -6.92 -1.08
CA LYS A 62 -4.45 -6.26 -1.16
C LYS A 62 -4.68 -5.73 -2.57
N LYS A 63 -5.94 -5.63 -3.00
CA LYS A 63 -6.30 -4.95 -4.25
C LYS A 63 -6.46 -3.45 -4.02
N VAL A 64 -5.74 -2.64 -4.79
CA VAL A 64 -5.86 -1.18 -4.81
C VAL A 64 -5.83 -0.72 -6.26
N ALA A 65 -6.77 0.17 -6.64
CA ALA A 65 -6.88 0.69 -8.01
C ALA A 65 -6.90 -0.39 -9.12
N GLY A 66 -7.54 -1.53 -8.82
CA GLY A 66 -7.67 -2.68 -9.72
C GLY A 66 -6.46 -3.62 -9.77
N ARG A 67 -5.40 -3.34 -8.99
CA ARG A 67 -4.12 -4.07 -9.05
C ARG A 67 -3.77 -4.71 -7.72
N ASP A 68 -3.04 -5.82 -7.79
CA ASP A 68 -2.51 -6.49 -6.60
C ASP A 68 -1.33 -5.67 -6.06
N THR A 69 -1.36 -5.41 -4.75
CA THR A 69 -0.36 -4.62 -4.05
C THR A 69 0.17 -5.37 -2.84
N TYR A 70 1.48 -5.33 -2.60
CA TYR A 70 2.05 -5.68 -1.32
C TYR A 70 1.59 -4.63 -0.30
N ASN A 71 0.90 -5.08 0.74
CA ASN A 71 0.53 -4.22 1.85
C ASN A 71 1.70 -4.20 2.84
N VAL A 72 2.59 -3.24 2.66
CA VAL A 72 3.78 -3.07 3.48
C VAL A 72 3.41 -2.26 4.72
N LEU A 73 3.67 -2.83 5.90
CA LEU A 73 3.51 -2.18 7.19
C LEU A 73 4.88 -1.93 7.80
N PHE A 74 5.17 -0.68 8.14
CA PHE A 74 6.37 -0.26 8.84
C PHE A 74 6.00 0.40 10.16
N GLU A 75 6.52 -0.12 11.27
CA GLU A 75 6.19 0.32 12.62
C GLU A 75 7.46 0.62 13.40
N VAL A 76 7.48 1.74 14.13
CA VAL A 76 8.60 2.12 15.01
C VAL A 76 8.08 2.33 16.41
N ASN A 77 8.67 1.62 17.36
CA ASN A 77 8.27 1.67 18.76
C ASN A 77 9.49 1.88 19.65
N SER A 78 9.44 2.87 20.55
CA SER A 78 10.45 2.97 21.62
C SER A 78 10.39 1.73 22.53
N VAL A 79 11.54 1.33 23.07
CA VAL A 79 11.60 0.22 24.03
C VAL A 79 11.09 0.67 25.41
N PRO A 80 10.53 -0.24 26.24
CA PRO A 80 9.96 0.13 27.54
C PRO A 80 10.92 0.88 28.48
N SER A 81 12.22 0.59 28.41
CA SER A 81 13.26 1.26 29.19
C SER A 81 13.51 2.72 28.77
N PHE A 82 13.05 3.12 27.58
CA PHE A 82 13.22 4.46 27.00
C PHE A 82 11.90 5.25 26.93
N ASP A 83 10.75 4.58 27.08
CA ASP A 83 9.41 5.18 27.09
C ASP A 83 9.24 6.40 28.04
N PRO A 84 9.83 6.44 29.26
CA PRO A 84 9.69 7.59 30.16
C PRO A 84 10.41 8.86 29.68
N VAL A 85 11.37 8.75 28.77
CA VAL A 85 12.10 9.89 28.20
C VAL A 85 11.38 10.41 26.96
N PHE A 86 11.04 9.52 26.02
CA PHE A 86 10.28 9.86 24.82
C PHE A 86 9.62 8.62 24.20
N LYS A 87 8.29 8.58 24.25
CA LYS A 87 7.50 7.45 23.74
C LYS A 87 7.19 7.61 22.26
N VAL A 88 7.63 6.67 21.43
CA VAL A 88 7.38 6.64 19.98
C VAL A 88 6.49 5.46 19.63
N ARG A 89 5.42 5.70 18.86
CA ARG A 89 4.47 4.70 18.36
C ARG A 89 4.04 5.08 16.94
N ASP A 90 4.97 4.94 16.01
CA ASP A 90 4.77 5.33 14.63
C ASP A 90 4.35 4.14 13.77
N ARG A 91 3.48 4.41 12.80
CA ARG A 91 2.96 3.43 11.86
C ARG A 91 2.86 4.04 10.47
N TYR A 92 3.45 3.36 9.51
CA TYR A 92 3.44 3.68 8.09
C TYR A 92 2.90 2.48 7.32
N GLU A 93 2.04 2.74 6.34
CA GLU A 93 1.48 1.69 5.49
C GLU A 93 1.60 2.13 4.03
N SER A 94 2.26 1.32 3.20
CA SER A 94 2.37 1.55 1.75
C SER A 94 1.78 0.38 0.99
N TYR A 95 1.07 0.69 -0.09
CA TYR A 95 0.42 -0.27 -0.98
C TYR A 95 1.19 -0.32 -2.29
N LEU A 96 2.22 -1.16 -2.30
CA LEU A 96 3.21 -1.25 -3.36
C LEU A 96 2.73 -2.16 -4.49
N ASP A 97 2.64 -1.68 -5.73
CA ASP A 97 2.23 -2.51 -6.86
C ASP A 97 3.09 -3.77 -7.00
N VAL A 98 2.48 -4.95 -7.11
CA VAL A 98 3.23 -6.23 -7.13
C VAL A 98 4.10 -6.35 -8.38
N GLN A 99 3.69 -5.74 -9.51
CA GLN A 99 4.41 -5.85 -10.78
C GLN A 99 5.33 -4.66 -11.02
N GLY A 100 4.83 -3.43 -10.78
CA GLY A 100 5.54 -2.19 -11.09
C GLY A 100 6.32 -1.58 -9.94
N LEU A 101 6.13 -2.06 -8.71
CA LEU A 101 6.79 -1.60 -7.49
C LEU A 101 6.70 -0.09 -7.21
N PHE A 102 5.72 0.61 -7.78
CA PHE A 102 5.36 1.97 -7.37
C PHE A 102 4.19 1.92 -6.38
N PRO A 103 4.03 2.90 -5.48
CA PRO A 103 2.94 2.88 -4.51
C PRO A 103 1.63 3.37 -5.12
N TRP A 104 0.50 2.79 -4.72
CA TRP A 104 -0.84 3.30 -5.02
C TRP A 104 -1.41 4.16 -3.89
N ARG A 105 -0.99 3.88 -2.65
CA ARG A 105 -1.44 4.55 -1.44
C ARG A 105 -0.34 4.50 -0.39
N PHE A 106 -0.23 5.58 0.37
CA PHE A 106 0.63 5.71 1.54
C PHE A 106 -0.17 6.32 2.69
N GLU A 107 0.03 5.80 3.89
CA GLU A 107 -0.53 6.30 5.13
C GLU A 107 0.56 6.40 6.19
N GLN A 108 0.51 7.45 6.99
CA GLN A 108 1.41 7.73 8.09
C GLN A 108 0.57 8.12 9.31
N HIS A 109 0.88 7.50 10.44
CA HIS A 109 0.36 7.82 11.76
C HIS A 109 1.53 7.93 12.71
N ILE A 110 1.81 9.15 13.17
CA ILE A 110 2.90 9.45 14.10
C ILE A 110 2.31 9.70 15.49
N LYS A 111 2.94 9.10 16.50
CA LYS A 111 2.66 9.41 17.90
C LYS A 111 3.95 9.39 18.70
N GLU A 112 4.45 10.59 18.99
CA GLU A 112 5.76 10.85 19.56
C GLU A 112 5.62 11.78 20.77
N GLY A 113 5.54 11.21 21.97
CA GLY A 113 5.23 11.96 23.19
C GLY A 113 3.85 12.63 23.08
N SER A 114 3.83 13.97 23.08
CA SER A 114 2.63 14.78 22.86
C SER A 114 2.37 15.13 21.40
N PHE A 115 3.33 14.89 20.50
CA PHE A 115 3.20 15.16 19.09
C PHE A 115 2.41 14.03 18.41
N THR A 116 1.46 14.42 17.54
CA THR A 116 0.73 13.49 16.68
C THR A 116 0.60 14.09 15.29
N LYS A 117 0.69 13.23 14.28
CA LYS A 117 0.48 13.63 12.88
C LYS A 117 -0.05 12.46 12.09
N ASP A 118 -1.15 12.69 11.38
CA ASP A 118 -1.67 11.77 10.38
C ASP A 118 -1.47 12.37 8.99
N TYR A 119 -1.08 11.54 8.03
CA TYR A 119 -0.93 11.94 6.64
C TYR A 119 -1.30 10.79 5.72
N SER A 120 -1.90 11.11 4.57
CA SER A 120 -2.19 10.11 3.54
C SER A 120 -1.93 10.67 2.15
N ALA A 121 -1.55 9.78 1.24
CA ALA A 121 -1.37 10.08 -0.17
C ALA A 121 -1.91 8.92 -1.03
N PHE A 122 -2.67 9.27 -2.06
CA PHE A 122 -3.11 8.38 -3.13
C PHE A 122 -2.40 8.80 -4.43
N PHE A 123 -1.71 7.85 -5.05
CA PHE A 123 -0.88 8.09 -6.21
C PHE A 123 -1.61 7.65 -7.47
N ASP A 124 -2.15 8.60 -8.23
CA ASP A 124 -2.75 8.33 -9.54
C ASP A 124 -1.68 8.41 -10.62
N HIS A 125 -1.02 7.27 -10.85
CA HIS A 125 0.00 7.11 -11.90
C HIS A 125 -0.58 7.18 -13.31
N ARG A 126 -1.89 7.01 -13.49
CA ARG A 126 -2.54 7.15 -14.80
C ARG A 126 -2.56 8.62 -15.21
N SER A 127 -2.97 9.49 -14.29
CA SER A 127 -3.09 10.94 -14.53
C SER A 127 -1.87 11.78 -14.12
N GLY A 128 -0.87 11.20 -13.45
CA GLY A 128 0.33 11.91 -13.00
C GLY A 128 0.03 12.89 -11.86
N LYS A 129 -0.83 12.48 -10.92
CA LYS A 129 -1.26 13.30 -9.78
C LYS A 129 -1.19 12.51 -8.47
N ALA A 130 -0.89 13.21 -7.39
CA ALA A 130 -1.04 12.70 -6.03
C ALA A 130 -2.14 13.49 -5.33
N LYS A 131 -3.09 12.78 -4.73
CA LYS A 131 -4.09 13.36 -3.83
C LYS A 131 -3.70 13.07 -2.41
N THR A 132 -3.52 14.09 -1.60
CA THR A 132 -3.00 13.94 -0.23
C THR A 132 -3.92 14.60 0.78
N SER A 133 -3.72 14.32 2.06
CA SER A 133 -4.42 15.06 3.14
C SER A 133 -4.15 16.57 3.11
N ASP A 134 -3.04 16.99 2.50
CA ASP A 134 -2.56 18.37 2.50
C ASP A 134 -2.85 19.07 1.15
N GLY A 135 -3.50 18.38 0.21
CA GLY A 135 -3.86 18.89 -1.10
C GLY A 135 -3.49 17.97 -2.27
N ASP A 136 -3.77 18.47 -3.48
CA ASP A 136 -3.54 17.76 -4.74
C ASP A 136 -2.30 18.32 -5.45
N PHE A 137 -1.41 17.43 -5.88
CA PHE A 137 -0.13 17.79 -6.48
C PHE A 137 0.06 17.09 -7.83
N LYS A 138 0.72 17.77 -8.77
CA LYS A 138 1.25 17.13 -9.98
C LYS A 138 2.51 16.35 -9.61
N MET A 139 2.68 15.19 -10.22
CA MET A 139 3.71 14.24 -9.85
C MET A 139 4.23 13.50 -11.10
N PRO A 140 5.56 13.33 -11.25
CA PRO A 140 6.09 12.42 -12.25
C PRO A 140 5.56 10.99 -12.03
N LYS A 141 5.18 10.30 -13.10
CA LYS A 141 4.71 8.91 -12.99
C LYS A 141 5.76 8.04 -12.28
N TYR A 142 5.27 7.10 -11.48
CA TYR A 142 6.11 6.15 -10.71
C TYR A 142 6.96 6.82 -9.63
N THR A 143 6.51 7.97 -9.12
CA THR A 143 7.08 8.55 -7.89
C THR A 143 6.82 7.61 -6.71
N HIS A 144 7.82 7.48 -5.85
CA HIS A 144 7.81 6.60 -4.69
C HIS A 144 7.59 7.39 -3.38
N ASP A 145 6.83 6.80 -2.46
CA ASP A 145 6.92 7.12 -1.04
C ASP A 145 8.17 6.45 -0.42
N ILE A 146 8.55 6.86 0.78
CA ILE A 146 9.77 6.39 1.46
C ILE A 146 9.82 4.86 1.64
N ILE A 147 8.68 4.21 1.91
CA ILE A 147 8.60 2.76 2.12
C ILE A 147 8.70 2.04 0.78
N SER A 148 7.97 2.49 -0.23
CA SER A 148 8.04 1.93 -1.58
C SER A 148 9.44 2.09 -2.20
N ALA A 149 10.11 3.21 -1.95
CA ALA A 149 11.48 3.45 -2.41
C ALA A 149 12.47 2.45 -1.79
N PHE A 150 12.36 2.20 -0.48
CA PHE A 150 13.19 1.19 0.20
C PHE A 150 13.07 -0.19 -0.46
N TYR A 151 11.85 -0.65 -0.72
CA TYR A 151 11.63 -1.93 -1.37
C TYR A 151 12.08 -1.95 -2.84
N TYR A 152 11.85 -0.87 -3.58
CA TYR A 152 12.30 -0.77 -4.96
C TYR A 152 13.83 -0.86 -5.06
N CYS A 153 14.58 -0.14 -4.21
CA CYS A 153 16.04 -0.20 -4.19
C CYS A 153 16.59 -1.61 -3.97
N ARG A 154 15.90 -2.46 -3.21
CA ARG A 154 16.30 -3.86 -2.99
C ARG A 154 16.21 -4.74 -4.25
N THR A 155 15.61 -4.25 -5.33
CA THR A 155 15.51 -4.97 -6.60
C THR A 155 16.56 -4.57 -7.64
N ILE A 156 17.42 -3.60 -7.31
CA ILE A 156 18.43 -3.02 -8.22
C ILE A 156 19.81 -3.68 -8.04
N ASP A 157 19.93 -4.64 -7.12
CA ASP A 157 21.17 -5.41 -6.86
C ASP A 157 21.47 -6.45 -7.96
#